data_AF-D1A887-F1
#
_entry.id   AF-D1A887-F1
#
_cell.length_a   1.000
_cell.length_b   1.000
_cell.length_c   1.000
_cell.angle_alpha   90.00
_cell.angle_beta   90.00
_cell.angle_gamma   90.00
#
_symmetry.space_group_name_H-M   'P 1'
#
loop_
_entity.id
_entity.type
_entity.pdbx_description
1 polymer ?
#
loop_
_entity_poly.entity_id
_entity_poly.type
_entity_poly.pdbx_seq_one_letter_code
_entity_poly.pdbx_strand_id
1 'polypeptide(L)'
;MVASRQVKEEFYIRRVFDDNVPIFIEATEYARKQSPYPLSSKKALKATCGVRTDNGVVAFSLRTYTARQAEKEVENVTSTVEGRRVSRNVLHPRMPRRTLHELITTAHVLSEVLGDEVIVEHDGRLHVLKLIRTGEEADLRLTGLLTETEDGYVRSEAFDAVFTLPVARVHLRIFLRSPIRDRILAYAFNGYLDRKPGRPETVVRATAMALNSLIGLATFRMLSGLDRVRVPPAPLGGEIRPRTPEERVIFRVPVLLFSDEGVPAARGHVGAEIDLDRVDPVTGDLIVHITEGEELEWNPALAGTAKFQDYGRVLAETISAMVNSALGTERVHDLAYDIMLSSLSPEALPALRAAVSGLPGLAAKPSRAEVRLAQPTP
;
A
#
# COMPACT_ATOMS: atom_id res chain seq x y z
N MET A 1 -30.14 -29.68 22.87
CA MET A 1 -30.19 -28.19 22.78
C MET A 1 -29.02 -27.75 21.91
N VAL A 2 -29.27 -27.31 20.68
CA VAL A 2 -28.23 -26.79 19.79
C VAL A 2 -27.90 -25.38 20.27
N ALA A 3 -26.68 -25.16 20.78
CA ALA A 3 -26.23 -23.82 21.15
C ALA A 3 -26.39 -22.90 19.93
N SER A 4 -27.17 -21.83 20.07
CA SER A 4 -27.36 -20.84 19.01
C SER A 4 -25.98 -20.38 18.51
N ARG A 5 -25.70 -20.55 17.21
CA ARG A 5 -24.46 -20.09 16.57
C ARG A 5 -24.36 -18.58 16.80
N GLN A 6 -23.52 -18.15 17.75
CA GLN A 6 -23.30 -16.73 18.02
C GLN A 6 -22.48 -16.17 16.86
N VAL A 7 -23.18 -15.54 15.92
CA VAL A 7 -22.55 -14.85 14.80
C VAL A 7 -22.30 -13.41 15.23
N LYS A 8 -21.03 -12.99 15.21
CA LYS A 8 -20.64 -11.60 15.43
C LYS A 8 -20.16 -11.00 14.11
N GLU A 9 -20.70 -9.83 13.76
CA GLU A 9 -20.28 -9.07 12.57
C GLU A 9 -19.66 -7.75 13.01
N GLU A 10 -18.49 -7.44 12.47
CA GLU A 10 -17.80 -6.17 12.68
C GLU A 10 -17.38 -5.57 11.33
N PHE A 11 -17.27 -4.26 11.25
CA PHE A 11 -16.87 -3.54 10.05
C PHE A 11 -15.82 -2.50 10.40
N TYR A 12 -14.77 -2.45 9.59
CA TYR A 12 -13.63 -1.57 9.80
C TYR A 12 -13.32 -0.74 8.56
N ILE A 13 -12.82 0.46 8.79
CA ILE A 13 -12.38 1.39 7.77
C ILE A 13 -10.89 1.64 7.97
N ARG A 14 -10.07 1.31 6.97
CA ARG A 14 -8.64 1.62 6.97
C ARG A 14 -8.41 3.05 6.51
N ARG A 15 -7.76 3.84 7.36
CA ARG A 15 -7.32 5.20 7.07
C ARG A 15 -5.85 5.37 7.43
N VAL A 16 -5.24 6.39 6.84
CA VAL A 16 -3.93 6.88 7.26
C VAL A 16 -4.17 8.17 8.06
N PHE A 17 -3.66 8.21 9.27
CA PHE A 17 -3.50 9.44 10.05
C PHE A 17 -2.01 9.79 10.01
N ASP A 18 -1.69 11.08 10.07
CA ASP A 18 -0.32 11.62 9.99
C ASP A 18 0.70 10.68 10.67
N ASP A 19 1.80 10.37 9.99
CA ASP A 19 2.84 9.36 10.30
C ASP A 19 2.54 7.87 9.99
N ASN A 20 2.14 7.54 8.76
CA ASN A 20 2.38 6.23 8.10
C ASN A 20 1.85 4.95 8.75
N VAL A 21 1.17 5.01 9.90
CA VAL A 21 0.58 3.83 10.54
C VAL A 21 -0.85 3.67 10.00
N PRO A 22 -1.15 2.63 9.20
CA PRO A 22 -2.51 2.35 8.79
C PRO A 22 -3.34 1.93 10.01
N ILE A 23 -4.36 2.72 10.35
CA ILE A 23 -5.28 2.41 11.45
C ILE A 23 -6.59 1.91 10.86
N PHE A 24 -7.02 0.72 11.30
CA PHE A 24 -8.37 0.22 11.08
C PHE A 24 -9.27 0.77 12.18
N ILE A 25 -10.21 1.62 11.80
CA ILE A 25 -11.20 2.19 12.70
C ILE A 25 -12.44 1.32 12.65
N GLU A 26 -12.90 0.87 13.81
CA GLU A 26 -14.18 0.20 13.99
C GLU A 26 -15.31 1.14 13.57
N ALA A 27 -16.19 0.67 12.68
CA ALA A 27 -17.27 1.46 12.10
C ALA A 27 -18.57 0.65 11.93
N THR A 28 -18.75 -0.44 12.69
CA THR A 28 -19.94 -1.30 12.62
C THR A 28 -21.20 -0.51 12.95
N GLU A 29 -21.15 0.34 13.97
CA GLU A 29 -22.30 1.15 14.39
C GLU A 29 -22.74 2.15 13.31
N TYR A 30 -21.82 2.50 12.40
CA TYR A 30 -22.05 3.41 11.28
C TYR A 30 -22.38 2.69 9.97
N ALA A 31 -22.46 1.36 9.97
CA ALA A 31 -22.92 0.61 8.80
C ALA A 31 -24.33 1.05 8.41
N ARG A 32 -24.49 1.58 7.18
CA ARG A 32 -25.75 2.18 6.67
C ARG A 32 -26.26 3.41 7.44
N LYS A 33 -25.46 3.99 8.33
CA LYS A 33 -25.73 5.27 9.02
C LYS A 33 -24.67 6.29 8.63
N GLN A 34 -24.87 7.54 9.07
CA GLN A 34 -23.88 8.59 8.86
C GLN A 34 -22.62 8.29 9.68
N SER A 35 -21.50 8.11 8.98
CA SER A 35 -20.18 8.03 9.60
C SER A 35 -19.72 9.43 10.04
N PRO A 36 -19.20 9.60 11.29
CA PRO A 36 -18.70 10.88 11.78
C PRO A 36 -17.38 11.27 11.11
N TYR A 37 -16.71 10.34 10.42
CA TYR A 37 -15.37 10.50 9.89
C TYR A 37 -15.37 11.31 8.58
N PRO A 38 -14.79 12.54 8.55
CA PRO A 38 -14.79 13.36 7.36
C PRO A 38 -13.85 12.78 6.30
N LEU A 39 -14.33 12.61 5.07
CA LEU A 39 -13.51 12.35 3.89
C LEU A 39 -13.02 13.69 3.33
N SER A 40 -12.02 14.30 3.98
CA SER A 40 -11.25 15.35 3.29
C SER A 40 -10.41 14.68 2.21
N SER A 41 -10.17 15.36 1.08
CA SER A 41 -9.27 14.87 0.02
C SER A 41 -7.84 14.55 0.51
N LYS A 42 -7.43 15.12 1.66
CA LYS A 42 -6.18 14.79 2.36
C LYS A 42 -6.19 13.51 3.21
N LYS A 43 -7.34 12.87 3.46
CA LYS A 43 -7.50 11.67 4.33
C LYS A 43 -8.40 10.63 3.67
N ALA A 44 -7.99 10.15 2.49
CA ALA A 44 -8.78 9.23 1.66
C ALA A 44 -9.03 7.88 2.36
N LEU A 45 -10.22 7.31 2.10
CA LEU A 45 -10.52 5.91 2.41
C LEU A 45 -9.55 5.01 1.60
N LYS A 46 -8.74 4.20 2.29
CA LYS A 46 -7.79 3.29 1.62
C LYS A 46 -8.35 1.87 1.48
N ALA A 47 -9.05 1.39 2.50
CA ALA A 47 -9.69 0.08 2.46
C ALA A 47 -10.89 0.00 3.41
N THR A 48 -11.76 -0.97 3.17
CA THR A 48 -12.78 -1.42 4.12
C THR A 48 -12.56 -2.89 4.43
N CYS A 49 -12.84 -3.30 5.67
CA CYS A 49 -12.76 -4.69 6.08
C CYS A 49 -14.03 -5.10 6.80
N GLY A 50 -14.74 -6.08 6.26
CA GLY A 50 -15.79 -6.79 7.00
C GLY A 50 -15.20 -7.96 7.77
N VAL A 51 -15.66 -8.19 8.98
CA VAL A 51 -15.31 -9.33 9.81
C VAL A 51 -16.58 -10.05 10.23
N ARG A 52 -16.59 -11.38 10.09
CA ARG A 52 -17.66 -12.23 10.58
C ARG A 52 -17.08 -13.40 11.33
N THR A 53 -17.44 -13.51 12.60
CA THR A 53 -17.03 -14.61 13.46
C THR A 53 -18.19 -15.58 13.64
N ASP A 54 -17.90 -16.86 13.51
CA ASP A 54 -18.76 -17.94 13.99
C ASP A 54 -17.96 -18.90 14.92
N ASN A 55 -18.56 -20.04 15.26
CA ASN A 55 -18.01 -20.98 16.23
C ASN A 55 -16.64 -21.59 15.82
N GLY A 56 -16.37 -21.72 14.51
CA GLY A 56 -15.15 -22.37 14.01
C GLY A 56 -14.30 -21.50 13.08
N VAL A 57 -14.87 -20.44 12.52
CA VAL A 57 -14.26 -19.62 11.48
C VAL A 57 -14.34 -18.14 11.86
N VAL A 58 -13.25 -17.42 11.60
CA VAL A 58 -13.22 -15.96 11.58
C VAL A 58 -12.95 -15.52 10.15
N ALA A 59 -13.96 -14.98 9.49
CA ALA A 59 -13.87 -14.51 8.12
C ALA A 59 -13.57 -13.02 8.06
N PHE A 60 -12.64 -12.64 7.21
CA PHE A 60 -12.20 -11.27 6.92
C PHE A 60 -12.38 -11.01 5.43
N SER A 61 -12.92 -9.85 5.06
CA SER A 61 -13.03 -9.44 3.67
C SER A 61 -12.50 -8.03 3.55
N LEU A 62 -11.26 -7.90 3.04
CA LEU A 62 -10.60 -6.62 2.81
C LEU A 62 -10.81 -6.19 1.35
N ARG A 63 -11.31 -4.97 1.17
CA ARG A 63 -11.42 -4.31 -0.12
C ARG A 63 -10.58 -3.05 -0.12
N THR A 64 -9.53 -3.01 -0.91
CA THR A 64 -8.73 -1.79 -1.12
C THR A 64 -9.36 -0.92 -2.20
N TYR A 65 -9.25 0.39 -2.06
CA TYR A 65 -9.80 1.37 -2.99
C TYR A 65 -8.69 2.19 -3.64
N THR A 66 -8.89 2.53 -4.93
CA THR A 66 -8.21 3.69 -5.51
C THR A 66 -8.89 4.98 -5.03
N ALA A 67 -8.23 6.15 -5.14
CA ALA A 67 -8.85 7.44 -4.77
C ALA A 67 -10.20 7.63 -5.49
N ARG A 68 -10.22 7.43 -6.80
CA ARG A 68 -11.44 7.51 -7.63
C ARG A 68 -12.53 6.54 -7.19
N GLN A 69 -12.18 5.34 -6.72
CA GLN A 69 -13.18 4.38 -6.21
C GLN A 69 -13.67 4.78 -4.82
N ALA A 70 -12.78 5.30 -3.96
CA ALA A 70 -13.13 5.82 -2.65
C ALA A 70 -14.12 6.98 -2.75
N GLU A 71 -13.93 7.89 -3.70
CA GLU A 71 -14.84 9.01 -3.99
C GLU A 71 -16.23 8.54 -4.43
N LYS A 72 -16.31 7.48 -5.23
CA LYS A 72 -17.59 6.91 -5.69
C LYS A 72 -18.39 6.22 -4.60
N GLU A 73 -17.74 5.82 -3.51
CA GLU A 73 -18.42 5.23 -2.34
C GLU A 73 -19.04 6.32 -1.44
N VAL A 74 -18.85 7.59 -1.79
CA VAL A 74 -19.36 8.77 -1.07
C VAL A 74 -20.65 9.25 -1.70
N GLU A 75 -21.66 9.44 -0.87
CA GLU A 75 -22.89 10.15 -1.24
C GLU A 75 -22.81 11.61 -0.80
N ASN A 76 -23.13 12.53 -1.71
CA ASN A 76 -23.27 13.96 -1.39
C ASN A 76 -24.66 14.21 -0.78
N VAL A 77 -24.72 14.34 0.54
CA VAL A 77 -25.97 14.60 1.24
C VAL A 77 -26.10 16.10 1.49
N THR A 78 -27.15 16.71 0.95
CA THR A 78 -27.48 18.12 1.20
C THR A 78 -28.59 18.18 2.25
N SER A 79 -28.32 18.86 3.37
CA SER A 79 -29.30 19.09 4.43
C SER A 79 -29.45 20.59 4.69
N THR A 80 -30.59 21.00 5.26
CA THR A 80 -30.80 22.40 5.66
C THR A 80 -30.76 22.46 7.18
N VAL A 81 -29.76 23.15 7.72
CA VAL A 81 -29.61 23.39 9.16
C VAL A 81 -29.73 24.90 9.38
N GLU A 82 -30.69 25.30 10.21
CA GLU A 82 -30.95 26.72 10.54
C GLU A 82 -31.12 27.62 9.30
N GLY A 83 -31.82 27.14 8.27
CA GLY A 83 -32.09 27.89 7.04
C GLY A 83 -30.90 27.98 6.06
N ARG A 84 -29.73 27.43 6.38
CA ARG A 84 -28.59 27.32 5.48
C ARG A 84 -28.48 25.91 4.89
N ARG A 85 -28.27 25.83 3.57
CA ARG A 85 -27.93 24.58 2.90
C ARG A 85 -26.50 24.19 3.24
N VAL A 86 -26.34 23.02 3.87
CA VAL A 86 -25.04 22.42 4.18
C VAL A 86 -24.93 21.14 3.35
N SER A 87 -23.93 21.08 2.48
CA SER A 87 -23.56 19.87 1.74
C SER A 87 -22.46 19.13 2.48
N ARG A 88 -22.59 17.81 2.64
CA ARG A 88 -21.56 16.98 3.27
C ARG A 88 -21.42 15.63 2.56
N ASN A 89 -20.18 15.23 2.39
CA ASN A 89 -19.78 13.90 1.91
C ASN A 89 -20.02 12.85 3.01
N VAL A 90 -20.77 11.79 2.70
CA VAL A 90 -21.05 10.67 3.62
C VAL A 90 -20.63 9.35 2.97
N LEU A 91 -19.79 8.58 3.68
CA LEU A 91 -19.51 7.19 3.31
C LEU A 91 -20.64 6.29 3.82
N HIS A 92 -21.24 5.50 2.93
CA HIS A 92 -22.21 4.45 3.31
C HIS A 92 -21.58 3.06 3.19
N PRO A 93 -20.70 2.68 4.14
CA PRO A 93 -20.02 1.39 4.06
C PRO A 93 -21.03 0.24 4.08
N ARG A 94 -20.80 -0.74 3.21
CA ARG A 94 -21.60 -1.95 3.11
C ARG A 94 -20.78 -3.14 3.57
N MET A 95 -21.31 -3.86 4.56
CA MET A 95 -20.75 -5.14 4.98
C MET A 95 -20.78 -6.14 3.81
N PRO A 96 -19.64 -6.78 3.46
CA PRO A 96 -19.56 -7.77 2.38
C PRO A 96 -20.10 -9.12 2.84
N ARG A 97 -21.36 -9.16 3.31
CA ARG A 97 -21.97 -10.33 3.95
C ARG A 97 -21.95 -11.58 3.08
N ARG A 98 -22.17 -11.42 1.77
CA ARG A 98 -22.11 -12.53 0.81
C ARG A 98 -20.73 -13.15 0.79
N THR A 99 -19.69 -12.33 0.58
CA THR A 99 -18.29 -12.79 0.59
C THR A 99 -17.90 -13.43 1.92
N LEU A 100 -18.31 -12.84 3.04
CA LEU A 100 -18.05 -13.39 4.38
C LEU A 100 -18.74 -14.74 4.58
N HIS A 101 -19.97 -14.90 4.09
CA HIS A 101 -20.68 -16.17 4.15
C HIS A 101 -20.02 -17.23 3.26
N GLU A 102 -19.67 -16.88 2.02
CA GLU A 102 -18.96 -17.77 1.09
C GLU A 102 -17.61 -18.22 1.67
N LEU A 103 -16.83 -17.30 2.29
CA LEU A 103 -15.59 -17.62 3.00
C LEU A 103 -15.80 -18.63 4.12
N ILE A 104 -16.83 -18.44 4.96
CA ILE A 104 -17.15 -19.37 6.04
C ILE A 104 -17.49 -20.75 5.47
N THR A 105 -18.35 -20.81 4.45
CA THR A 105 -18.74 -22.08 3.83
C THR A 105 -17.53 -22.81 3.26
N THR A 106 -16.68 -22.12 2.48
CA THR A 106 -15.46 -22.72 1.92
C THR A 106 -14.48 -23.13 3.02
N ALA A 107 -14.32 -22.34 4.09
CA ALA A 107 -13.45 -22.69 5.20
C ALA A 107 -13.88 -23.98 5.92
N HIS A 108 -15.19 -24.20 6.06
CA HIS A 108 -15.72 -25.46 6.63
C HIS A 108 -15.42 -26.65 5.71
N VAL A 109 -15.60 -26.49 4.40
CA VAL A 109 -15.27 -27.54 3.41
C VAL A 109 -13.77 -27.88 3.44
N LEU A 110 -12.90 -26.87 3.54
CA LEU A 110 -11.45 -27.06 3.60
C LEU A 110 -10.94 -27.49 4.98
N SER A 111 -11.78 -27.54 6.01
CA SER A 111 -11.34 -27.74 7.40
C SER A 111 -10.60 -29.05 7.63
N GLU A 112 -10.98 -30.10 6.91
CA GLU A 112 -10.41 -31.45 6.98
C GLU A 112 -9.01 -31.53 6.34
N VAL A 113 -8.75 -30.70 5.33
CA VAL A 113 -7.51 -30.73 4.54
C VAL A 113 -6.54 -29.59 4.85
N LEU A 114 -6.99 -28.56 5.58
CA LEU A 114 -6.19 -27.38 5.89
C LEU A 114 -4.97 -27.68 6.76
N GLY A 115 -5.10 -28.58 7.74
CA GLY A 115 -4.03 -28.88 8.70
C GLY A 115 -3.40 -27.60 9.31
N ASP A 116 -2.07 -27.56 9.33
CA ASP A 116 -1.25 -26.39 9.69
C ASP A 116 -0.80 -25.56 8.48
N GLU A 117 -1.35 -25.85 7.30
CA GLU A 117 -0.98 -25.21 6.05
C GLU A 117 -1.84 -23.96 5.78
N VAL A 118 -1.44 -23.22 4.74
CA VAL A 118 -2.19 -22.08 4.21
C VAL A 118 -2.72 -22.50 2.84
N ILE A 119 -4.03 -22.51 2.68
CA ILE A 119 -4.67 -22.74 1.38
C ILE A 119 -5.01 -21.39 0.76
N VAL A 120 -4.61 -21.17 -0.49
CA VAL A 120 -4.87 -19.93 -1.23
C VAL A 120 -5.65 -20.28 -2.50
N GLU A 121 -6.87 -19.78 -2.61
CA GLU A 121 -7.65 -19.81 -3.83
C GLU A 121 -7.31 -18.61 -4.71
N HIS A 122 -6.88 -18.87 -5.94
CA HIS A 122 -6.65 -17.88 -6.99
C HIS A 122 -7.24 -18.41 -8.31
N ASP A 123 -8.15 -17.66 -8.92
CA ASP A 123 -8.86 -18.05 -10.15
C ASP A 123 -9.43 -19.49 -10.11
N GLY A 124 -10.03 -19.85 -8.97
CA GLY A 124 -10.63 -21.17 -8.74
C GLY A 124 -9.64 -22.31 -8.48
N ARG A 125 -8.32 -22.05 -8.50
CA ARG A 125 -7.28 -23.02 -8.16
C ARG A 125 -6.88 -22.88 -6.70
N LEU A 126 -6.79 -24.01 -5.99
CA LEU A 126 -6.38 -24.06 -4.59
C LEU A 126 -4.88 -24.39 -4.50
N HIS A 127 -4.09 -23.43 -4.06
CA HIS A 127 -2.66 -23.56 -3.82
C HIS A 127 -2.38 -23.84 -2.36
N VAL A 128 -1.47 -24.77 -2.08
CA VAL A 128 -1.07 -25.16 -0.71
C VAL A 128 0.29 -24.58 -0.39
N LEU A 129 0.33 -23.72 0.62
CA LEU A 129 1.53 -23.05 1.09
C LEU A 129 1.84 -23.50 2.52
N LYS A 130 3.12 -23.77 2.78
CA LYS A 130 3.63 -23.95 4.14
C LYS A 130 3.96 -22.58 4.73
N LEU A 131 3.42 -22.30 5.91
CA LEU A 131 3.76 -21.13 6.72
C LEU A 131 4.87 -21.49 7.71
N ILE A 132 6.01 -20.83 7.60
CA ILE A 132 7.19 -21.07 8.44
C ILE A 132 7.38 -19.82 9.31
N ARG A 133 7.16 -19.94 10.62
CA ARG A 133 7.30 -18.82 11.55
C ARG A 133 8.74 -18.75 12.08
N THR A 134 9.42 -17.63 11.90
CA THR A 134 10.81 -17.41 12.28
C THR A 134 10.96 -16.08 13.02
N GLY A 135 10.86 -16.12 14.36
CA GLY A 135 10.91 -14.91 15.18
C GLY A 135 9.77 -13.95 14.84
N GLU A 136 10.10 -12.72 14.45
CA GLU A 136 9.13 -11.66 14.12
C GLU A 136 8.62 -11.73 12.67
N GLU A 137 9.23 -12.53 11.80
CA GLU A 137 8.82 -12.71 10.41
C GLU A 137 8.29 -14.13 10.16
N ALA A 138 7.37 -14.26 9.20
CA ALA A 138 6.93 -15.55 8.68
C ALA A 138 7.22 -15.66 7.18
N ASP A 139 7.70 -16.83 6.76
CA ASP A 139 7.94 -17.19 5.37
C ASP A 139 6.80 -18.07 4.84
N LEU A 140 6.53 -17.93 3.54
CA LEU A 140 5.59 -18.78 2.81
C LEU A 140 6.34 -19.57 1.75
N ARG A 141 6.02 -20.86 1.62
CA ARG A 141 6.55 -21.73 0.58
C ARG A 141 5.44 -22.49 -0.11
N LEU A 142 5.34 -22.41 -1.44
CA LEU A 142 4.44 -23.26 -2.21
C LEU A 142 4.87 -24.72 -2.10
N THR A 143 3.92 -25.61 -1.85
CA THR A 143 4.17 -27.05 -1.64
C THR A 143 3.23 -27.95 -2.44
N GLY A 144 2.14 -27.42 -2.97
CA GLY A 144 1.21 -28.23 -3.76
C GLY A 144 0.01 -27.47 -4.30
N LEU A 145 -0.85 -28.21 -4.98
CA LEU A 145 -2.18 -27.80 -5.41
C LEU A 145 -3.20 -28.79 -4.84
N LEU A 146 -4.39 -28.30 -4.49
CA LEU A 146 -5.55 -29.13 -4.19
C LEU A 146 -6.53 -29.07 -5.37
N THR A 147 -6.98 -30.24 -5.79
CA THR A 147 -8.02 -30.40 -6.81
C THR A 147 -9.19 -31.13 -6.20
N GLU A 148 -10.40 -30.60 -6.39
CA GLU A 148 -11.64 -31.24 -5.97
C GLU A 148 -12.00 -32.38 -6.92
N THR A 149 -12.37 -33.53 -6.36
CA THR A 149 -12.84 -34.74 -7.03
C THR A 149 -14.14 -35.22 -6.36
N GLU A 150 -14.78 -36.25 -6.93
CA GLU A 150 -16.00 -36.84 -6.33
C GLU A 150 -15.77 -37.39 -4.91
N ASP A 151 -14.54 -37.83 -4.61
CA ASP A 151 -14.15 -38.42 -3.33
C ASP A 151 -13.49 -37.41 -2.36
N GLY A 152 -13.45 -36.12 -2.69
CA GLY A 152 -12.87 -35.06 -1.86
C GLY A 152 -11.73 -34.30 -2.53
N TYR A 153 -10.67 -33.95 -1.79
CA TYR A 153 -9.53 -33.20 -2.34
C TYR A 153 -8.30 -34.07 -2.53
N VAL A 154 -7.70 -34.01 -3.71
CA VAL A 154 -6.42 -34.65 -4.03
C VAL A 154 -5.32 -33.59 -4.10
N ARG A 155 -4.19 -33.88 -3.46
CA ARG A 155 -3.00 -33.01 -3.48
C ARG A 155 -2.03 -33.45 -4.58
N SER A 156 -1.56 -32.49 -5.37
CA SER A 156 -0.43 -32.66 -6.28
C SER A 156 0.73 -31.74 -5.88
N GLU A 157 1.94 -32.08 -6.33
CA GLU A 157 3.09 -31.18 -6.19
C GLU A 157 2.93 -29.96 -7.09
N ALA A 158 3.44 -28.82 -6.62
CA ALA A 158 3.42 -27.58 -7.37
C ALA A 158 4.75 -26.85 -7.22
N PHE A 159 5.27 -26.38 -8.35
CA PHE A 159 6.48 -25.59 -8.42
C PHE A 159 6.13 -24.26 -9.08
N ASP A 160 6.55 -23.17 -8.44
CA ASP A 160 6.49 -21.79 -8.95
C ASP A 160 5.18 -21.40 -9.68
N ALA A 161 4.11 -21.18 -8.90
CA ALA A 161 2.83 -20.73 -9.43
C ALA A 161 2.87 -19.24 -9.84
N VAL A 162 3.45 -18.99 -11.02
CA VAL A 162 3.51 -17.68 -11.67
C VAL A 162 2.22 -17.40 -12.44
N PHE A 163 1.71 -16.17 -12.34
CA PHE A 163 0.58 -15.69 -13.11
C PHE A 163 0.81 -14.24 -13.53
N THR A 164 0.08 -13.81 -14.56
CA THR A 164 0.12 -12.43 -15.03
C THR A 164 -0.91 -11.61 -14.27
N LEU A 165 -0.53 -10.45 -13.76
CA LEU A 165 -1.45 -9.58 -13.04
C LEU A 165 -2.59 -9.09 -13.94
N PRO A 166 -3.86 -9.21 -13.51
CA PRO A 166 -4.99 -8.72 -14.28
C PRO A 166 -4.97 -7.19 -14.41
N VAL A 167 -5.63 -6.68 -15.45
CA VAL A 167 -5.93 -5.23 -15.61
C VAL A 167 -6.88 -4.74 -14.51
N ALA A 168 -7.69 -5.65 -13.98
CA ALA A 168 -8.57 -5.41 -12.86
C ALA A 168 -7.89 -5.77 -11.52
N ARG A 169 -8.64 -5.57 -10.44
CA ARG A 169 -8.28 -5.98 -9.08
C ARG A 169 -8.00 -7.49 -8.97
N VAL A 170 -7.01 -7.87 -8.17
CA VAL A 170 -6.68 -9.25 -7.80
C VAL A 170 -7.67 -9.75 -6.74
N HIS A 171 -8.05 -11.03 -6.87
CA HIS A 171 -8.91 -11.74 -5.94
C HIS A 171 -8.19 -12.96 -5.38
N LEU A 172 -7.95 -12.95 -4.07
CA LEU A 172 -7.39 -14.08 -3.35
C LEU A 172 -8.30 -14.44 -2.19
N ARG A 173 -8.52 -15.74 -1.98
CA ARG A 173 -9.14 -16.24 -0.74
C ARG A 173 -8.11 -17.10 -0.02
N ILE A 174 -7.76 -16.72 1.20
CA ILE A 174 -6.68 -17.30 1.96
C ILE A 174 -7.28 -17.94 3.20
N PHE A 175 -6.93 -19.19 3.46
CA PHE A 175 -7.41 -19.98 4.59
C PHE A 175 -6.20 -20.45 5.38
N LEU A 176 -6.20 -20.21 6.68
CA LEU A 176 -5.14 -20.64 7.58
C LEU A 176 -5.68 -20.94 8.97
N ARG A 177 -5.04 -21.84 9.71
CA ARG A 177 -5.43 -22.18 11.07
C ARG A 177 -4.76 -21.22 12.07
N SER A 178 -5.56 -20.68 12.99
CA SER A 178 -5.10 -19.83 14.08
C SER A 178 -4.28 -20.66 15.07
N PRO A 179 -3.04 -20.27 15.40
CA PRO A 179 -2.23 -20.98 16.41
C PRO A 179 -2.74 -20.79 17.85
N ILE A 180 -3.67 -19.86 18.09
CA ILE A 180 -4.09 -19.46 19.45
C ILE A 180 -5.44 -20.06 19.85
N ARG A 181 -6.36 -20.21 18.90
CA ARG A 181 -7.73 -20.69 19.18
C ARG A 181 -8.17 -21.87 18.32
N ASP A 182 -7.27 -22.44 17.51
CA ASP A 182 -7.56 -23.53 16.56
C ASP A 182 -8.76 -23.26 15.62
N ARG A 183 -9.04 -21.97 15.39
CA ARG A 183 -10.08 -21.52 14.46
C ARG A 183 -9.49 -21.32 13.09
N ILE A 184 -10.30 -21.53 12.05
CA ILE A 184 -9.92 -21.21 10.68
C ILE A 184 -10.07 -19.70 10.49
N LEU A 185 -9.02 -19.05 10.03
CA LEU A 185 -9.04 -17.68 9.55
C LEU A 185 -9.25 -17.75 8.05
N ALA A 186 -10.36 -17.18 7.58
CA ALA A 186 -10.70 -17.13 6.16
C ALA A 186 -10.62 -15.68 5.70
N TYR A 187 -9.85 -15.39 4.67
CA TYR A 187 -9.55 -14.01 4.27
C TYR A 187 -9.73 -13.82 2.77
N ALA A 188 -10.68 -12.98 2.37
CA ALA A 188 -10.78 -12.49 1.00
C ALA A 188 -10.03 -11.17 0.86
N PHE A 189 -8.99 -11.16 0.03
CA PHE A 189 -8.35 -9.95 -0.47
C PHE A 189 -8.95 -9.57 -1.82
N ASN A 190 -9.39 -8.32 -1.92
CA ASN A 190 -9.89 -7.72 -3.13
C ASN A 190 -9.21 -6.37 -3.34
N GLY A 191 -8.21 -6.35 -4.22
CA GLY A 191 -7.36 -5.17 -4.35
C GLY A 191 -6.33 -5.23 -5.44
N TYR A 192 -5.56 -4.16 -5.57
CA TYR A 192 -4.40 -4.12 -6.46
C TYR A 192 -3.16 -4.45 -5.64
N LEU A 193 -2.25 -5.21 -6.24
CA LEU A 193 -0.90 -5.37 -5.70
C LEU A 193 -0.06 -4.17 -6.18
N ASP A 194 1.06 -3.88 -5.51
CA ASP A 194 1.99 -2.78 -5.86
C ASP A 194 2.76 -3.00 -7.18
N ARG A 195 2.15 -3.71 -8.13
CA ARG A 195 2.75 -4.17 -9.38
C ARG A 195 1.83 -3.85 -10.55
N LYS A 196 2.47 -3.49 -11.66
CA LYS A 196 1.86 -3.14 -12.94
C LYS A 196 1.01 -4.31 -13.47
N PRO A 197 -0.22 -4.08 -13.96
CA PRO A 197 -0.94 -5.07 -14.75
C PRO A 197 -0.07 -5.64 -15.87
N GLY A 198 -0.25 -6.93 -16.19
CA GLY A 198 0.55 -7.59 -17.22
C GLY A 198 1.93 -8.07 -16.76
N ARG A 199 2.40 -7.71 -15.56
CA ARG A 199 3.66 -8.25 -15.01
C ARG A 199 3.46 -9.63 -14.39
N PRO A 200 4.48 -10.50 -14.45
CA PRO A 200 4.43 -11.77 -13.74
C PRO A 200 4.49 -11.54 -12.23
N GLU A 201 3.70 -12.32 -11.52
CA GLU A 201 3.61 -12.38 -10.06
C GLU A 201 3.51 -13.84 -9.62
N THR A 202 3.97 -14.18 -8.42
CA THR A 202 3.78 -15.53 -7.85
C THR A 202 2.66 -15.53 -6.83
N VAL A 203 1.94 -16.66 -6.73
CA VAL A 203 0.93 -16.85 -5.67
C VAL A 203 1.53 -16.63 -4.28
N VAL A 204 2.77 -17.05 -4.06
CA VAL A 204 3.45 -16.87 -2.76
C VAL A 204 3.61 -15.39 -2.42
N ARG A 205 4.14 -14.60 -3.37
CA ARG A 205 4.37 -13.17 -3.16
C ARG A 205 3.06 -12.40 -3.04
N ALA A 206 2.07 -12.68 -3.89
CA ALA A 206 0.74 -12.10 -3.82
C ALA A 206 0.05 -12.39 -2.46
N THR A 207 0.15 -13.63 -1.97
CA THR A 207 -0.38 -14.04 -0.67
C THR A 207 0.30 -13.29 0.48
N ALA A 208 1.64 -13.17 0.46
CA ALA A 208 2.38 -12.42 1.46
C ALA A 208 1.96 -10.94 1.51
N MET A 209 1.81 -10.29 0.35
CA MET A 209 1.33 -8.90 0.26
C MET A 209 -0.11 -8.76 0.78
N ALA A 210 -0.99 -9.71 0.44
CA ALA A 210 -2.37 -9.72 0.91
C ALA A 210 -2.45 -9.87 2.44
N LEU A 211 -1.68 -10.80 3.03
CA LEU A 211 -1.63 -11.00 4.48
C LEU A 211 -1.10 -9.76 5.20
N ASN A 212 0.01 -9.19 4.73
CA ASN A 212 0.56 -7.95 5.29
C ASN A 212 -0.44 -6.79 5.25
N SER A 213 -1.32 -6.74 4.24
CA SER A 213 -2.38 -5.71 4.14
C SER A 213 -3.43 -5.82 5.25
N LEU A 214 -3.60 -7.00 5.86
CA LEU A 214 -4.56 -7.25 6.94
C LEU A 214 -3.92 -7.24 8.33
N ILE A 215 -2.59 -7.40 8.45
CA ILE A 215 -1.88 -7.38 9.75
C ILE A 215 -2.13 -6.09 10.55
N GLY A 216 -2.41 -4.96 9.88
CA GLY A 216 -2.81 -3.73 10.56
C GLY A 216 -4.12 -3.83 11.36
N LEU A 217 -4.94 -4.87 11.13
CA LEU A 217 -6.13 -5.14 11.92
C LEU A 217 -5.75 -5.97 13.15
N ALA A 218 -5.84 -5.36 14.33
CA ALA A 218 -5.43 -5.97 15.60
C ALA A 218 -6.04 -7.37 15.82
N THR A 219 -7.33 -7.54 15.54
CA THR A 219 -8.02 -8.84 15.65
C THR A 219 -7.39 -9.92 14.78
N PHE A 220 -7.03 -9.60 13.53
CA PHE A 220 -6.39 -10.56 12.63
C PHE A 220 -4.96 -10.88 13.10
N ARG A 221 -4.17 -9.87 13.44
CA ARG A 221 -2.80 -10.03 13.97
C ARG A 221 -2.80 -10.90 15.22
N MET A 222 -3.67 -10.61 16.18
CA MET A 222 -3.82 -11.39 17.41
C MET A 222 -4.25 -12.82 17.17
N LEU A 223 -5.10 -13.11 16.18
CA LEU A 223 -5.56 -14.48 15.93
C LEU A 223 -4.59 -15.29 15.07
N SER A 224 -3.93 -14.66 14.11
CA SER A 224 -2.98 -15.32 13.20
C SER A 224 -1.61 -15.54 13.84
N GLY A 225 -1.25 -14.71 14.83
CA GLY A 225 0.09 -14.66 15.42
C GLY A 225 1.15 -14.18 14.42
N LEU A 226 0.75 -13.40 13.41
CA LEU A 226 1.63 -12.87 12.37
C LEU A 226 1.89 -11.38 12.61
N ASP A 227 3.15 -11.02 12.83
CA ASP A 227 3.59 -9.62 12.87
C ASP A 227 4.04 -9.12 11.50
N ARG A 228 4.66 -9.98 10.69
CA ARG A 228 5.02 -9.70 9.30
C ARG A 228 5.14 -10.99 8.50
N VAL A 229 4.74 -10.96 7.24
CA VAL A 229 5.02 -12.03 6.27
C VAL A 229 6.07 -11.53 5.30
N ARG A 230 7.18 -12.25 5.16
CA ARG A 230 8.23 -11.92 4.22
C ARG A 230 7.69 -11.99 2.80
N VAL A 231 7.92 -10.92 2.04
CA VAL A 231 7.51 -10.85 0.64
C VAL A 231 8.70 -11.27 -0.22
N PRO A 232 8.68 -12.43 -0.90
CA PRO A 232 9.75 -12.86 -1.80
C PRO A 232 9.99 -11.81 -2.88
N PRO A 233 11.19 -11.74 -3.50
CA PRO A 233 11.38 -10.90 -4.69
C PRO A 233 10.39 -11.30 -5.79
N ALA A 234 9.99 -10.35 -6.62
CA ALA A 234 9.13 -10.68 -7.75
C ALA A 234 9.83 -11.65 -8.71
N PRO A 235 9.09 -12.58 -9.34
CA PRO A 235 9.66 -13.49 -10.31
C PRO A 235 10.34 -12.70 -11.42
N LEU A 236 11.61 -13.01 -11.69
CA LEU A 236 12.37 -12.39 -12.77
C LEU A 236 11.74 -12.79 -14.10
N GLY A 237 11.00 -11.87 -14.72
CA GLY A 237 10.32 -12.06 -16.00
C GLY A 237 9.90 -10.73 -16.58
N GLY A 238 10.73 -10.21 -17.49
CA GLY A 238 10.62 -8.87 -18.06
C GLY A 238 11.43 -7.87 -17.27
N GLU A 239 12.61 -7.52 -17.80
CA GLU A 239 13.29 -6.28 -17.41
C GLU A 239 12.23 -5.18 -17.31
N ILE A 240 12.28 -4.38 -16.24
CA ILE A 240 11.75 -3.02 -16.34
C ILE A 240 12.49 -2.47 -17.56
N ARG A 241 11.82 -2.38 -18.73
CA ARG A 241 12.41 -1.75 -19.91
C ARG A 241 13.00 -0.46 -19.37
N PRO A 242 14.33 -0.26 -19.47
CA PRO A 242 14.92 0.97 -18.99
C PRO A 242 14.16 2.10 -19.65
N ARG A 243 13.57 2.97 -18.85
CA ARG A 243 12.89 4.14 -19.39
C ARG A 243 13.87 4.89 -20.27
N THR A 244 13.41 5.28 -21.46
CA THR A 244 14.24 6.17 -22.27
C THR A 244 14.41 7.49 -21.50
N PRO A 245 15.47 8.28 -21.75
CA PRO A 245 15.65 9.56 -21.06
C PRO A 245 14.41 10.47 -21.12
N GLU A 246 13.64 10.38 -22.20
CA GLU A 246 12.40 11.14 -22.44
C GLU A 246 11.20 10.63 -21.63
N GLU A 247 11.28 9.45 -21.03
CA GLU A 247 10.24 8.89 -20.15
C GLU A 247 10.58 9.11 -18.67
N ARG A 248 11.81 9.54 -18.36
CA ARG A 248 12.26 9.85 -17.01
C ARG A 248 11.92 11.30 -16.64
N VAL A 249 11.73 11.55 -15.35
CA VAL A 249 11.58 12.89 -14.78
C VAL A 249 12.79 13.13 -13.90
N ILE A 250 13.86 13.58 -14.56
CA ILE A 250 15.11 13.98 -13.94
C ILE A 250 15.15 15.50 -13.89
N PHE A 251 15.54 16.05 -12.74
CA PHE A 251 15.61 17.48 -12.52
C PHE A 251 16.75 17.82 -11.57
N ARG A 252 17.02 19.12 -11.42
CA ARG A 252 18.08 19.65 -10.59
C ARG A 252 17.50 20.59 -9.55
N VAL A 253 17.96 20.49 -8.32
CA VAL A 253 17.55 21.38 -7.22
C VAL A 253 18.77 22.17 -6.75
N PRO A 254 18.73 23.51 -6.73
CA PRO A 254 19.82 24.31 -6.19
C PRO A 254 19.99 24.05 -4.70
N VAL A 255 21.22 23.84 -4.23
CA VAL A 255 21.52 23.59 -2.82
C VAL A 255 22.68 24.43 -2.32
N LEU A 256 22.60 24.75 -1.03
CA LEU A 256 23.71 25.24 -0.23
C LEU A 256 23.85 24.33 1.00
N LEU A 257 24.91 23.53 1.04
CA LEU A 257 25.18 22.59 2.11
C LEU A 257 26.08 23.23 3.17
N PHE A 258 25.83 22.93 4.43
CA PHE A 258 26.58 23.41 5.58
C PHE A 258 26.96 22.25 6.50
N SER A 259 28.12 22.33 7.14
CA SER A 259 28.42 21.44 8.28
C SER A 259 27.43 21.66 9.43
N ASP A 260 27.42 20.76 10.41
CA ASP A 260 26.58 20.92 11.61
C ASP A 260 26.88 22.23 12.34
N GLU A 261 28.14 22.65 12.34
CA GLU A 261 28.65 23.91 12.91
C GLU A 261 28.22 25.16 12.08
N GLY A 262 27.65 24.98 10.90
CA GLY A 262 27.17 26.07 10.04
C GLY A 262 28.21 26.63 9.07
N VAL A 263 29.32 25.93 8.85
CA VAL A 263 30.32 26.32 7.85
C VAL A 263 29.84 25.87 6.46
N PRO A 264 29.88 26.71 5.41
CA PRO A 264 29.52 26.28 4.06
C PRO A 264 30.38 25.09 3.59
N ALA A 265 29.71 23.98 3.31
CA ALA A 265 30.32 22.71 2.92
C ALA A 265 30.31 22.50 1.41
N ALA A 266 29.21 22.81 0.73
CA ALA A 266 29.14 22.76 -0.73
C ALA A 266 28.05 23.69 -1.28
N ARG A 267 28.14 24.04 -2.55
CA ARG A 267 27.10 24.79 -3.28
C ARG A 267 26.95 24.25 -4.70
N GLY A 268 25.76 24.36 -5.27
CA GLY A 268 25.52 23.95 -6.65
C GLY A 268 24.15 23.33 -6.81
N HIS A 269 24.07 22.23 -7.57
CA HIS A 269 22.84 21.51 -7.81
C HIS A 269 22.97 20.06 -7.37
N VAL A 270 21.89 19.51 -6.80
CA VAL A 270 21.74 18.06 -6.64
C VAL A 270 20.88 17.52 -7.77
N GLY A 271 21.23 16.33 -8.26
CA GLY A 271 20.37 15.58 -9.17
C GLY A 271 19.22 14.95 -8.40
N ALA A 272 18.03 14.97 -8.98
CA ALA A 272 16.87 14.30 -8.45
C ALA A 272 16.08 13.61 -9.56
N GLU A 273 15.48 12.47 -9.25
CA GLU A 273 14.62 11.71 -10.16
C GLU A 273 13.37 11.24 -9.42
N ILE A 274 12.20 11.41 -10.03
CA ILE A 274 10.97 10.79 -9.55
C ILE A 274 10.91 9.34 -10.04
N ASP A 275 10.75 8.39 -9.12
CA ASP A 275 10.50 6.99 -9.45
C ASP A 275 9.10 6.84 -10.03
N LEU A 276 9.02 6.49 -11.31
CA LEU A 276 7.75 6.28 -12.01
C LEU A 276 7.38 4.79 -12.11
N ASP A 277 8.17 3.90 -11.52
CA ASP A 277 7.87 2.46 -11.44
C ASP A 277 7.38 2.04 -10.07
N ARG A 278 7.65 2.85 -9.05
CA ARG A 278 7.31 2.56 -7.66
C ARG A 278 6.76 3.81 -7.01
N VAL A 279 5.82 3.59 -6.11
CA VAL A 279 5.39 4.58 -5.12
C VAL A 279 5.79 4.06 -3.76
N ASP A 280 5.83 4.94 -2.77
CA ASP A 280 6.04 4.51 -1.40
C ASP A 280 4.85 3.60 -1.00
N PRO A 281 5.09 2.31 -0.67
CA PRO A 281 4.00 1.37 -0.38
C PRO A 281 3.31 1.66 0.97
N VAL A 282 3.93 2.49 1.81
CA VAL A 282 3.43 2.88 3.13
C VAL A 282 2.65 4.18 3.03
N THR A 283 3.22 5.20 2.39
CA THR A 283 2.61 6.55 2.33
C THR A 283 1.70 6.72 1.12
N GLY A 284 2.00 6.02 0.03
CA GLY A 284 1.38 6.23 -1.28
C GLY A 284 1.89 7.46 -2.02
N ASP A 285 3.01 8.05 -1.59
CA ASP A 285 3.65 9.20 -2.24
C ASP A 285 4.61 8.79 -3.36
N LEU A 286 5.00 9.79 -4.15
CA LEU A 286 6.06 9.66 -5.14
C LEU A 286 7.41 9.49 -4.43
N ILE A 287 8.22 8.54 -4.89
CA ILE A 287 9.58 8.35 -4.40
C ILE A 287 10.51 9.26 -5.20
N VAL A 288 11.36 10.03 -4.52
CA VAL A 288 12.41 10.84 -5.15
C VAL A 288 13.78 10.26 -4.80
N HIS A 289 14.52 9.86 -5.83
CA HIS A 289 15.91 9.46 -5.71
C HIS A 289 16.80 10.68 -5.90
N ILE A 290 17.73 10.90 -4.98
CA ILE A 290 18.69 12.01 -5.08
C ILE A 290 20.08 11.47 -5.40
N THR A 291 20.82 12.23 -6.18
CA THR A 291 22.20 11.94 -6.55
C THR A 291 23.05 13.19 -6.38
N GLU A 292 24.32 12.97 -6.08
CA GLU A 292 25.31 14.05 -6.14
C GLU A 292 25.32 14.61 -7.58
N GLY A 293 25.11 15.91 -7.72
CA GLY A 293 25.11 16.56 -9.02
C GLY A 293 26.53 16.86 -9.47
N GLU A 294 26.77 16.77 -10.78
CA GLU A 294 28.09 17.08 -11.38
C GLU A 294 28.55 18.53 -11.12
N GLU A 295 27.62 19.43 -10.81
CA GLU A 295 27.86 20.86 -10.53
C GLU A 295 27.96 21.18 -9.02
N LEU A 296 28.09 20.18 -8.15
CA LEU A 296 28.23 20.39 -6.71
C LEU A 296 29.68 20.71 -6.35
N GLU A 297 29.96 21.98 -6.05
CA GLU A 297 31.28 22.46 -5.64
C GLU A 297 31.48 22.30 -4.14
N TRP A 298 32.36 21.38 -3.73
CA TRP A 298 32.75 21.20 -2.33
C TRP A 298 33.78 22.23 -1.88
N ASN A 299 33.62 22.71 -0.65
CA ASN A 299 34.63 23.53 0.02
C ASN A 299 35.88 22.68 0.30
N PRO A 300 37.06 23.03 -0.25
CA PRO A 300 38.29 22.26 -0.06
C PRO A 300 38.67 22.05 1.41
N ALA A 301 38.31 22.98 2.30
CA ALA A 301 38.57 22.87 3.73
C ALA A 301 37.78 21.75 4.43
N LEU A 302 36.69 21.27 3.80
CA LEU A 302 35.77 20.26 4.36
C LEU A 302 35.62 19.01 3.49
N ALA A 303 36.29 18.94 2.33
CA ALA A 303 36.15 17.86 1.35
C ALA A 303 36.51 16.46 1.86
N GLY A 304 37.24 16.36 2.98
CA GLY A 304 37.58 15.08 3.64
C GLY A 304 36.67 14.69 4.81
N THR A 305 35.82 15.60 5.28
CA THR A 305 35.02 15.43 6.51
C THR A 305 33.52 15.47 6.27
N ALA A 306 33.05 16.22 5.27
CA ALA A 306 31.65 16.26 4.89
C ALA A 306 31.43 15.45 3.61
N LYS A 307 30.42 14.56 3.60
CA LYS A 307 30.08 13.74 2.44
C LYS A 307 28.64 14.01 2.01
N PHE A 308 28.35 13.91 0.71
CA PHE A 308 26.99 14.08 0.19
C PHE A 308 25.97 13.18 0.90
N GLN A 309 26.38 11.96 1.21
CA GLN A 309 25.59 10.93 1.90
C GLN A 309 25.04 11.41 3.24
N ASP A 310 25.76 12.29 3.95
CA ASP A 310 25.36 12.83 5.25
C ASP A 310 24.10 13.71 5.14
N TYR A 311 23.86 14.29 3.96
CA TYR A 311 22.72 15.16 3.67
C TYR A 311 21.56 14.41 3.02
N GLY A 312 21.77 13.16 2.60
CA GLY A 312 20.88 12.49 1.66
C GLY A 312 19.45 12.36 2.19
N ARG A 313 19.29 11.94 3.44
CA ARG A 313 17.97 11.77 4.06
C ARG A 313 17.17 13.08 4.06
N VAL A 314 17.76 14.16 4.59
CA VAL A 314 17.05 15.45 4.74
C VAL A 314 16.77 16.12 3.39
N LEU A 315 17.66 15.95 2.41
CA LEU A 315 17.44 16.45 1.05
C LEU A 315 16.31 15.69 0.36
N ALA A 316 16.30 14.35 0.44
CA ALA A 316 15.25 13.54 -0.17
C ALA A 316 13.87 13.85 0.45
N GLU A 317 13.77 13.91 1.78
CA GLU A 317 12.54 14.27 2.50
C GLU A 317 12.02 15.65 2.08
N THR A 318 12.90 16.65 2.04
CA THR A 318 12.51 18.04 1.74
C THR A 318 12.15 18.24 0.28
N ILE A 319 12.91 17.66 -0.64
CA ILE A 319 12.61 17.71 -2.08
C ILE A 319 11.29 17.00 -2.36
N SER A 320 11.05 15.84 -1.74
CA SER A 320 9.78 15.11 -1.86
C SER A 320 8.61 15.96 -1.37
N ALA A 321 8.75 16.63 -0.22
CA ALA A 321 7.73 17.54 0.30
C ALA A 321 7.46 18.73 -0.64
N MET A 322 8.51 19.30 -1.26
CA MET A 322 8.36 20.38 -2.25
C MET A 322 7.65 19.93 -3.52
N VAL A 323 8.00 18.77 -4.07
CA VAL A 323 7.33 18.18 -5.23
C VAL A 323 5.85 17.94 -4.92
N ASN A 324 5.56 17.39 -3.74
CA ASN A 324 4.18 17.16 -3.30
C ASN A 324 3.40 18.47 -3.14
N SER A 325 4.04 19.53 -2.63
CA SER A 325 3.44 20.85 -2.50
C SER A 325 3.18 21.50 -3.87
N ALA A 326 4.07 21.33 -4.84
CA ALA A 326 3.95 21.93 -6.17
C ALA A 326 2.83 21.26 -7.01
N LEU A 327 2.70 19.93 -6.90
CA LEU A 327 1.65 19.17 -7.57
C LEU A 327 0.27 19.31 -6.91
N GLY A 328 0.26 19.47 -5.59
CA GLY A 328 -0.95 19.38 -4.78
C GLY A 328 -1.33 17.94 -4.46
N THR A 329 -1.87 17.73 -3.25
CA THR A 329 -2.10 16.40 -2.67
C THR A 329 -2.99 15.49 -3.53
N GLU A 330 -4.02 16.04 -4.18
CA GLU A 330 -4.92 15.24 -5.05
C GLU A 330 -4.17 14.73 -6.29
N ARG A 331 -3.37 15.58 -6.93
CA ARG A 331 -2.62 15.21 -8.14
C ARG A 331 -1.50 14.22 -7.86
N VAL A 332 -0.81 14.36 -6.72
CA VAL A 332 0.21 13.39 -6.26
C VAL A 332 -0.42 12.01 -6.12
N HIS A 333 -1.57 11.91 -5.48
CA HIS A 333 -2.26 10.63 -5.32
C HIS A 333 -2.70 10.04 -6.65
N ASP A 334 -3.28 10.84 -7.55
CA ASP A 334 -3.67 10.38 -8.89
C ASP A 334 -2.46 9.84 -9.67
N LEU A 335 -1.34 10.57 -9.63
CA LEU A 335 -0.08 10.14 -10.27
C LEU A 335 0.50 8.89 -9.62
N ALA A 336 0.43 8.79 -8.28
CA ALA A 336 0.85 7.60 -7.57
C ALA A 336 0.01 6.39 -7.95
N TYR A 337 -1.32 6.55 -8.06
CA TYR A 337 -2.20 5.49 -8.57
C TYR A 337 -1.88 5.15 -10.02
N ASP A 338 -1.65 6.13 -10.88
CA ASP A 338 -1.27 5.90 -12.28
C ASP A 338 0.08 5.20 -12.40
N ILE A 339 1.04 5.46 -11.49
CA ILE A 339 2.32 4.75 -11.40
C ILE A 339 2.10 3.30 -10.94
N MET A 340 1.32 3.10 -9.88
CA MET A 340 0.97 1.76 -9.37
C MET A 340 0.26 0.93 -10.45
N LEU A 341 -0.70 1.52 -11.15
CA LEU A 341 -1.52 0.89 -12.19
C LEU A 341 -0.86 0.92 -13.57
N SER A 342 0.27 1.64 -13.71
CA SER A 342 0.99 1.81 -14.99
C SER A 342 0.17 2.43 -16.09
N SER A 343 -0.78 3.25 -15.68
CA SER A 343 -1.69 4.01 -16.51
C SER A 343 -1.28 5.47 -16.58
N LEU A 344 -0.01 5.80 -16.31
CA LEU A 344 0.54 7.16 -16.46
C LEU A 344 0.10 7.72 -17.81
N SER A 345 -0.80 8.71 -17.74
CA SER A 345 -1.36 9.30 -18.93
C SER A 345 -0.26 10.06 -19.69
N PRO A 346 -0.40 10.24 -21.02
CA PRO A 346 0.53 11.06 -21.79
C PRO A 346 0.68 12.50 -21.24
N GLU A 347 -0.32 12.99 -20.49
CA GLU A 347 -0.34 14.30 -19.85
C GLU A 347 0.35 14.32 -18.47
N ALA A 348 0.61 13.17 -17.86
CA ALA A 348 1.22 13.04 -16.54
C ALA A 348 2.70 13.45 -16.53
N LEU A 349 3.47 13.05 -17.55
CA LEU A 349 4.90 13.39 -17.65
C LEU A 349 5.14 14.90 -17.81
N PRO A 350 4.43 15.63 -18.69
CA PRO A 350 4.51 17.08 -18.75
C PRO A 350 4.14 17.77 -17.43
N ALA A 351 3.11 17.28 -16.73
CA ALA A 351 2.69 17.85 -15.44
C ALA A 351 3.77 17.66 -14.35
N LEU A 352 4.36 16.46 -14.27
CA LEU A 352 5.47 16.18 -13.36
C LEU A 352 6.68 17.06 -13.66
N ARG A 353 7.04 17.20 -14.94
CA ARG A 353 8.13 18.10 -15.38
C ARG A 353 7.86 19.56 -15.05
N ALA A 354 6.63 20.02 -15.24
CA ALA A 354 6.25 21.38 -14.89
C ALA A 354 6.32 21.62 -13.38
N ALA A 355 5.92 20.66 -12.56
CA ALA A 355 5.95 20.81 -11.10
C ALA A 355 7.36 20.80 -10.50
N VAL A 356 8.30 20.08 -11.13
CA VAL A 356 9.71 20.11 -10.72
C VAL A 356 10.49 21.26 -11.35
N SER A 357 9.93 21.91 -12.37
CA SER A 357 10.52 23.08 -13.00
C SER A 357 10.35 24.30 -12.09
N GLY A 358 11.47 24.88 -11.64
CA GLY A 358 11.44 26.08 -10.79
C GLY A 358 11.23 25.80 -9.31
N LEU A 359 11.55 24.59 -8.83
CA LEU A 359 11.64 24.32 -7.40
C LEU A 359 12.62 25.30 -6.72
N PRO A 360 12.26 25.89 -5.57
CA PRO A 360 13.14 26.79 -4.84
C PRO A 360 14.44 26.10 -4.39
N GLY A 361 15.49 26.90 -4.17
CA GLY A 361 16.74 26.38 -3.64
C GLY A 361 16.61 25.91 -2.20
N LEU A 362 17.49 25.00 -1.78
CA LEU A 362 17.57 24.49 -0.41
C LEU A 362 18.83 24.95 0.30
N ALA A 363 18.72 25.18 1.60
CA ALA A 363 19.86 25.22 2.51
C ALA A 363 19.79 24.01 3.44
N ALA A 364 20.85 23.21 3.53
CA ALA A 364 20.84 21.99 4.31
C ALA A 364 22.08 21.82 5.20
N LYS A 365 21.84 21.32 6.41
CA LYS A 365 22.80 20.66 7.30
C LYS A 365 22.50 19.16 7.32
N PRO A 366 23.39 18.28 7.76
CA PRO A 366 23.10 16.84 7.85
C PRO A 366 21.80 16.52 8.62
N SER A 367 21.48 17.33 9.62
CA SER A 367 20.30 17.16 10.48
C SER A 367 19.02 17.84 9.99
N ARG A 368 19.08 18.84 9.09
CA ARG A 368 17.92 19.63 8.67
C ARG A 368 18.09 20.28 7.30
N ALA A 369 17.00 20.46 6.58
CA ALA A 369 16.98 21.25 5.35
C ALA A 369 15.82 22.26 5.36
N GLU A 370 16.05 23.42 4.76
CA GLU A 370 15.12 24.55 4.73
C GLU A 370 14.98 25.08 3.31
N VAL A 371 13.76 25.44 2.93
CA VAL A 371 13.45 26.04 1.63
C VAL A 371 13.86 27.50 1.62
N ARG A 372 14.71 27.89 0.67
CA ARG A 372 15.05 29.28 0.43
C ARG A 372 14.06 29.87 -0.57
N LEU A 373 13.21 30.77 -0.11
CA LEU A 373 12.46 31.66 -1.00
C LEU A 373 13.47 32.44 -1.85
N ALA A 374 13.34 32.38 -3.17
CA ALA A 374 14.23 33.07 -4.09
C ALA A 374 14.30 34.56 -3.70
N GLN A 375 15.50 35.09 -3.51
CA GLN A 375 15.68 36.53 -3.63
C GLN A 375 15.44 36.90 -5.11
N PRO A 376 14.76 38.02 -5.41
CA PRO A 376 14.73 38.53 -6.77
C PRO A 376 16.17 38.76 -7.22
N THR A 377 16.54 38.17 -8.35
CA THR A 377 17.83 38.43 -9.00
C THR A 377 17.96 39.94 -9.26
N PRO A 378 19.12 40.57 -9.02
CA PRO A 378 19.35 41.97 -9.38
C PRO A 378 19.22 42.24 -10.89
#